data_AF-A0A482TQ89-F1
#
_entry.id   AF-A0A482TQ89-F1
#
_cell.length_a   1.000
_cell.length_b   1.000
_cell.length_c   1.000
_cell.angle_alpha   90.00
_cell.angle_beta   90.00
_cell.angle_gamma   90.00
#
_symmetry.space_group_name_H-M   'P 1'
#
loop_
_entity.id
_entity.type
_entity.pdbx_description
1 polymer ?
#
loop_
_entity_poly.entity_id
_entity_poly.type
_entity_poly.pdbx_seq_one_letter_code
_entity_poly.pdbx_strand_id
1 'polypeptide(L)' 'MPAVNTPAKRSYKKRGERHEGQSTEWYEREVPGIVSGLETSNRLSNRTAKAARRLIQQGHHRTALHLVMDEVNDS' A
#
# COMPACT_ATOMS: atom_id res chain seq x y z
N MET A 1 9.52 -4.74 -54.44
CA MET A 1 10.65 -4.94 -53.51
C MET A 1 11.62 -3.78 -53.75
N PRO A 2 11.64 -2.73 -52.91
CA PRO A 2 12.32 -2.72 -51.59
C PRO A 2 11.41 -2.05 -50.52
N ALA A 3 11.70 -1.85 -49.23
CA ALA A 3 12.92 -1.87 -48.43
C ALA A 3 12.60 -2.34 -47.01
N VAL A 4 13.59 -2.97 -46.38
CA VAL A 4 13.66 -3.41 -44.99
C VAL A 4 13.29 -2.30 -44.01
N ASN A 5 12.22 -2.48 -43.23
CA ASN A 5 11.97 -1.69 -42.03
C ASN A 5 12.35 -2.57 -40.83
N THR A 6 13.59 -2.42 -40.37
CA THR A 6 14.09 -3.04 -39.17
C THR A 6 13.24 -2.58 -37.98
N PRO A 7 12.59 -3.47 -37.21
CA PRO A 7 11.89 -3.05 -36.02
C PRO A 7 12.91 -2.47 -35.03
N ALA A 8 12.67 -1.21 -34.65
CA ALA A 8 13.43 -0.49 -33.65
C ALA A 8 13.68 -1.41 -32.45
N LYS A 9 14.96 -1.54 -32.07
CA LYS A 9 15.36 -2.24 -30.85
C LYS A 9 14.63 -1.56 -29.68
N ARG A 10 13.54 -2.18 -29.24
CA ARG A 10 12.82 -1.82 -28.02
C ARG A 10 13.77 -2.15 -26.89
N SER A 11 14.63 -1.19 -26.56
CA SER A 11 15.38 -1.18 -25.32
C SER A 11 14.34 -1.21 -24.20
N TYR A 12 14.00 -2.41 -23.75
CA TYR A 12 13.31 -2.60 -22.49
C TYR A 12 14.26 -2.07 -21.43
N LYS A 13 14.06 -0.79 -21.10
CA LYS A 13 14.73 -0.13 -19.98
C LYS A 13 14.38 -0.98 -18.76
N LYS A 14 15.37 -1.77 -18.37
CA LYS A 14 15.41 -2.67 -17.23
C LYS A 14 15.00 -1.85 -16.02
N ARG A 15 13.71 -1.87 -15.66
CA ARG A 15 13.21 -1.37 -14.37
C ARG A 15 13.60 -2.39 -13.31
N GLY A 16 14.89 -2.48 -13.07
CA GLY A 16 15.44 -3.00 -11.83
C GLY A 16 15.70 -1.81 -10.94
N GLU A 17 14.68 -1.33 -10.24
CA GLU A 17 14.87 -0.30 -9.21
C GLU A 17 13.97 -0.61 -8.01
N ARG A 18 14.52 -1.45 -7.13
CA ARG A 18 14.34 -1.45 -5.67
C ARG A 18 12.89 -1.47 -5.15
N HIS A 19 12.31 -2.66 -5.10
CA HIS A 19 11.02 -2.96 -4.42
C HIS A 19 11.01 -2.80 -2.89
N GLU A 20 12.07 -2.29 -2.25
CA GLU A 20 12.12 -2.11 -0.79
C GLU A 20 11.62 -0.74 -0.32
N GLY A 21 11.71 0.31 -1.14
CA GLY A 21 11.22 1.66 -0.80
C GLY A 21 9.75 1.91 -1.15
N GLN A 22 9.24 1.26 -2.19
CA GLN A 22 7.84 1.42 -2.62
C GLN A 22 6.84 0.86 -1.61
N SER A 23 7.25 -0.14 -0.83
CA SER A 23 6.38 -0.74 0.17
C SER A 23 6.01 0.29 1.24
N THR A 24 7.01 1.00 1.80
CA THR A 24 6.80 2.00 2.85
C THR A 24 5.94 3.16 2.37
N GLU A 25 6.24 3.73 1.19
CA GLU A 25 5.48 4.85 0.63
C GLU A 25 4.00 4.49 0.35
N TRP A 26 3.75 3.26 -0.11
CA TRP A 26 2.39 2.75 -0.26
C TRP A 26 1.66 2.67 1.08
N TYR A 27 2.30 2.13 2.13
CA TYR A 27 1.68 2.04 3.44
C TYR A 27 1.38 3.44 4.03
N GLU A 28 2.29 4.40 3.86
CA GLU A 28 2.10 5.77 4.32
C GLU A 28 0.91 6.46 3.63
N ARG A 29 0.70 6.17 2.35
CA ARG A 29 -0.39 6.75 1.56
C ARG A 29 -1.74 6.07 1.80
N GLU A 30 -1.76 4.74 1.80
CA GLU A 30 -3.00 3.96 1.74
C GLU A 30 -3.56 3.60 3.12
N VAL A 31 -2.70 3.29 4.09
CA VAL A 31 -3.14 2.84 5.43
C VAL A 31 -4.04 3.87 6.13
N PRO A 32 -3.76 5.20 6.09
CA PRO A 32 -4.68 6.19 6.66
C PRO A 32 -6.07 6.19 6.02
N GLY A 33 -6.13 5.97 4.70
CA GLY A 33 -7.38 5.89 3.94
C GLY A 33 -8.17 4.64 4.28
N ILE A 34 -7.51 3.48 4.34
CA ILE A 34 -8.11 2.20 4.72
C ILE A 34 -8.66 2.28 6.16
N VAL A 35 -7.88 2.79 7.11
CA VAL A 35 -8.32 2.94 8.51
C VAL A 35 -9.53 3.87 8.62
N SER A 36 -9.54 5.00 7.92
CA SER A 36 -10.70 5.91 7.92
C SER A 36 -11.93 5.29 7.25
N GLY A 37 -11.75 4.55 6.16
CA GLY A 37 -12.85 3.83 5.49
C GLY A 37 -13.47 2.77 6.39
N LEU A 38 -12.66 2.02 7.11
CA LEU A 38 -13.13 0.98 8.04
C LEU A 38 -13.79 1.57 9.29
N GLU A 39 -13.25 2.69 9.81
CA GLU A 39 -13.88 3.46 10.90
C GLU A 39 -15.26 3.98 10.48
N THR A 40 -15.37 4.57 9.27
CA THR A 40 -16.64 5.07 8.72
C THR A 40 -17.65 3.95 8.47
N SER A 41 -17.17 2.78 8.04
CA SER A 41 -18.01 1.61 7.79
C SER A 41 -18.44 0.89 9.07
N ASN A 42 -18.03 1.38 10.25
CA ASN A 42 -18.25 0.75 11.55
C ASN A 42 -17.82 -0.74 11.58
N ARG A 43 -16.84 -1.09 10.72
CA ARG A 43 -16.20 -2.41 10.61
C ARG A 43 -15.00 -2.55 11.53
N LEU A 44 -14.62 -1.45 12.18
CA LEU A 44 -13.54 -1.40 13.15
C LEU A 44 -14.08 -0.88 14.48
N SER A 45 -13.68 -1.52 15.57
CA SER A 45 -13.92 -0.97 16.91
C SER A 45 -13.20 0.37 17.06
N ASN A 46 -13.84 1.33 17.74
CA ASN A 46 -13.26 2.64 18.03
C ASN A 46 -11.89 2.53 18.76
N ARG A 47 -11.73 1.50 19.61
CA ARG A 47 -10.45 1.18 20.27
C ARG A 47 -9.35 0.81 19.26
N THR A 48 -9.66 -0.05 18.31
CA THR A 48 -8.76 -0.54 17.26
C THR A 48 -8.40 0.58 16.28
N ALA A 49 -9.37 1.43 15.93
CA ALA A 49 -9.15 2.59 15.05
C ALA A 49 -8.20 3.62 15.70
N LYS A 50 -8.39 3.89 16.99
CA LYS A 50 -7.51 4.78 17.76
C LYS A 50 -6.09 4.20 17.89
N ALA A 51 -5.96 2.89 18.09
CA ALA A 51 -4.67 2.21 18.13
C ALA A 51 -3.95 2.25 16.77
N ALA A 52 -4.66 1.97 15.68
CA ALA A 52 -4.13 2.06 14.32
C ALA A 52 -3.66 3.49 13.98
N ARG A 53 -4.46 4.51 14.31
CA ARG A 53 -4.05 5.93 14.14
C ARG A 53 -2.79 6.28 14.92
N ARG A 54 -2.63 5.76 16.13
CA ARG A 54 -1.43 5.98 16.94
C ARG A 54 -0.19 5.31 16.33
N LEU A 55 -0.34 4.13 15.75
CA LEU A 55 0.73 3.44 15.03
C LEU A 55 1.14 4.16 13.74
N ILE A 56 0.17 4.71 12.99
CA ILE A 56 0.42 5.57 11.82
C ILE A 56 1.26 6.79 12.21
N GLN A 57 0.91 7.48 13.29
CA GLN A 57 1.66 8.65 13.78
C GLN A 57 3.10 8.31 14.21
N GLN A 58 3.37 7.05 14.58
CA GLN A 58 4.70 6.56 14.94
C GLN A 58 5.51 6.06 13.73
N GLY A 59 4.96 6.14 12.52
CA GLY A 59 5.58 5.61 11.30
C GLY A 59 5.36 4.10 11.12
N HIS A 60 4.66 3.43 12.03
CA HIS A 60 4.40 1.98 12.01
C HIS A 60 3.16 1.62 11.18
N HIS A 61 3.10 2.08 9.94
CA HIS A 61 1.94 1.91 9.05
C HIS A 61 1.64 0.44 8.73
N ARG A 62 2.67 -0.40 8.55
CA ARG A 62 2.49 -1.84 8.31
C ARG A 62 1.85 -2.54 9.51
N THR A 63 2.27 -2.19 10.72
CA THR A 63 1.71 -2.73 11.97
C THR A 63 0.27 -2.25 12.17
N ALA A 64 -0.02 -0.99 11.85
CA ALA A 64 -1.37 -0.44 11.89
C ALA A 64 -2.31 -1.23 10.96
N LEU A 65 -1.89 -1.52 9.73
CA LEU A 65 -2.68 -2.30 8.78
C LEU A 65 -2.91 -3.73 9.27
N HIS A 66 -1.88 -4.39 9.81
CA HIS A 66 -2.01 -5.74 10.32
C HIS A 66 -3.02 -5.82 11.47
N LEU A 67 -2.97 -4.88 12.42
CA LEU A 67 -3.93 -4.79 13.53
C LEU A 67 -5.37 -4.63 13.03
N VAL A 68 -5.55 -3.79 12.01
CA VAL A 68 -6.85 -3.48 11.42
C VAL A 68 -7.42 -4.68 10.66
N MET A 69 -6.56 -5.42 9.93
CA MET A 69 -6.97 -6.62 9.21
C MET A 69 -7.28 -7.80 10.13
N ASP A 70 -6.55 -7.93 11.24
CA ASP A 70 -6.79 -8.94 12.26
C ASP A 70 -8.20 -8.82 12.86
N GLU A 71 -8.59 -7.61 13.29
CA GLU A 71 -9.93 -7.31 13.80
C GLU A 71 -11.03 -7.59 12.76
N VAL A 72 -10.82 -7.16 11.50
CA VAL A 72 -11.81 -7.36 10.44
C VAL A 72 -11.96 -8.83 10.06
N ASN A 73 -10.91 -9.65 10.23
CA ASN A 73 -10.94 -11.07 9.94
C ASN A 73 -11.54 -11.91 11.08
N ASP A 74 -11.49 -11.42 12.32
CA ASP A 74 -12.12 -12.07 13.49
C ASP A 74 -13.63 -11.73 13.62
N SER A 75 -14.11 -10.67 12.96
CA SER A 75 -15.49 -10.16 13.01
C SER A 75 -16.49 -10.78 12.04
#